data_AF-A0A9X3L5R2-F1
#
_entry.id   AF-A0A9X3L5R2-F1
#
_cell.length_a   1.000
_cell.length_b   1.000
_cell.length_c   1.000
_cell.angle_alpha   90.00
_cell.angle_beta   90.00
_cell.angle_gamma   90.00
#
_symmetry.space_group_name_H-M   'P 1'
#
loop_
_entity.id
_entity.type
_entity.pdbx_description
1 polymer ?
#
loop_
_entity_poly.entity_id
_entity_poly.type
_entity_poly.pdbx_seq_one_letter_code
_entity_poly.pdbx_strand_id
1 'polypeptide(L)'
;MSQNPNPFLRGYWNLKVVRTLSISHEDGSPHVWRNIHPSQQHLCDAALVSSPCIVTSDFAVVRTGTEPVGAALIAECDAAEGGSGEGMVGAVVYAIHGDDFDGRPVHIGDTYSAEAAREVVQRLSFETGYYSRCWEISSAHISQETGQYLANLADLATPEAFLFVAFRVPYSPAIGVKLISTPWTDQHLQDVEGI
;
A
#
# COMPACT_ATOMS: atom_id res chain seq x y z
N MET A 1 18.63 4.23 -6.38
CA MET A 1 17.31 3.56 -6.29
C MET A 1 16.45 4.14 -7.39
N SER A 2 15.87 3.30 -8.25
CA SER A 2 15.35 3.62 -9.58
C SER A 2 14.40 4.82 -9.58
N GLN A 3 14.85 5.93 -10.17
CA GLN A 3 14.18 7.23 -10.18
C GLN A 3 13.01 7.37 -11.16
N ASN A 4 12.50 6.27 -11.72
CA ASN A 4 11.29 6.30 -12.54
C ASN A 4 10.38 5.17 -12.09
N PRO A 5 9.39 5.45 -11.21
CA PRO A 5 8.32 4.48 -10.99
C PRO A 5 7.72 4.15 -12.36
N ASN A 6 7.43 2.86 -12.58
CA ASN A 6 6.79 2.42 -13.81
C ASN A 6 5.60 3.35 -14.11
N PRO A 7 5.56 4.03 -15.28
CA PRO A 7 4.57 5.09 -15.57
C PRO A 7 3.13 4.54 -15.63
N PHE A 8 2.98 3.22 -15.67
CA PHE A 8 1.71 2.52 -15.62
C PHE A 8 1.26 2.16 -14.21
N LEU A 9 2.14 2.25 -13.20
CA LEU A 9 1.74 2.22 -11.79
C LEU A 9 0.94 3.50 -11.49
N ARG A 10 -0.25 3.33 -10.92
CA ARG A 10 -1.11 4.45 -10.51
C ARG A 10 -1.73 4.18 -9.15
N GLY A 11 -1.99 5.26 -8.43
CA GLY A 11 -2.51 5.21 -7.08
C GLY A 11 -1.40 4.90 -6.08
N TYR A 12 -1.76 4.22 -5.02
CA TYR A 12 -0.80 3.77 -4.01
C TYR A 12 -0.16 2.45 -4.43
N TRP A 13 1.14 2.33 -4.21
CA TRP A 13 1.89 1.09 -4.42
C TRP A 13 2.65 0.72 -3.14
N ASN A 14 3.29 -0.45 -3.10
CA ASN A 14 3.91 -0.98 -1.87
C ASN A 14 2.97 -1.00 -0.65
N LEU A 15 1.73 -1.43 -0.87
CA LEU A 15 0.72 -1.46 0.18
C LEU A 15 1.16 -2.36 1.33
N LYS A 16 1.11 -1.83 2.56
CA LYS A 16 1.40 -2.57 3.79
C LYS A 16 0.32 -2.33 4.83
N VAL A 17 -0.04 -3.39 5.52
CA VAL A 17 -0.92 -3.32 6.70
C VAL A 17 -0.05 -3.31 7.94
N VAL A 18 -0.26 -2.33 8.81
CA VAL A 18 0.44 -2.21 10.09
C VAL A 18 -0.58 -2.25 11.21
N ARG A 19 -0.34 -3.10 12.21
CA ARG A 19 -1.20 -3.18 13.40
C ARG A 19 -0.77 -2.10 14.39
N THR A 20 -1.65 -1.15 14.62
CA THR A 20 -1.40 0.07 15.39
C THR A 20 -2.38 0.16 16.55
N LEU A 21 -1.91 0.69 17.67
CA LEU A 21 -2.66 0.88 18.90
C LEU A 21 -2.97 2.37 19.06
N SER A 22 -4.23 2.69 19.36
CA SER A 22 -4.60 3.98 19.92
C SER A 22 -4.36 3.92 21.42
N ILE A 23 -3.55 4.82 21.95
CA ILE A 23 -3.13 4.79 23.35
C ILE A 23 -3.50 6.11 24.01
N SER A 24 -4.22 6.03 25.13
CA SER A 24 -4.52 7.15 26.01
C SER A 24 -3.55 7.19 27.19
N HIS A 25 -3.20 8.38 27.64
CA HIS A 25 -2.42 8.60 28.87
C HIS A 25 -3.34 9.08 30.00
N GLU A 26 -2.95 8.81 31.26
CA GLU A 26 -3.75 9.18 32.43
C GLU A 26 -3.83 10.70 32.65
N ASP A 27 -2.87 11.45 32.13
CA ASP A 27 -2.79 12.91 32.22
C ASP A 27 -3.80 13.64 31.32
N GLY A 28 -4.60 12.90 30.55
CA GLY A 28 -5.59 13.46 29.62
C GLY A 28 -4.97 14.06 28.36
N SER A 29 -3.69 13.79 28.08
CA SER A 29 -3.06 14.18 26.82
C SER A 29 -3.71 13.50 25.61
N PRO A 30 -3.56 14.06 24.39
CA PRO A 30 -4.12 13.48 23.19
C PRO A 30 -3.66 12.04 22.98
N HIS A 31 -4.52 11.23 22.37
CA HIS A 31 -4.17 9.85 22.06
C HIS A 31 -2.96 9.82 21.12
N VAL A 32 -2.07 8.87 21.38
CA VAL A 32 -0.93 8.58 20.51
C VAL A 32 -1.17 7.27 19.77
N TRP A 33 -0.68 7.21 18.53
CA TRP A 33 -0.74 6.02 17.70
C TRP A 33 0.62 5.36 17.68
N ARG A 34 0.70 4.10 18.09
CA ARG A 34 1.96 3.34 18.10
C ARG A 34 1.79 1.95 17.55
N ASN A 35 2.79 1.48 16.83
CA ASN A 35 2.82 0.11 16.36
C ASN A 35 2.98 -0.83 17.56
N ILE A 36 2.32 -1.98 17.51
CA ILE A 36 2.60 -3.02 18.49
C ILE A 36 4.01 -3.57 18.27
N HIS A 37 4.74 -3.80 19.37
CA HIS A 37 6.07 -4.39 19.29
C HIS A 37 6.05 -5.75 18.55
N PRO A 38 7.03 -6.07 17.67
CA PRO A 38 7.05 -7.31 16.88
C PRO A 38 6.90 -8.59 17.70
N SER A 39 7.48 -8.65 18.91
CA SER A 39 7.36 -9.82 19.79
C SER A 39 5.92 -10.11 20.23
N GLN A 40 5.01 -9.15 20.11
CA GLN A 40 3.63 -9.21 20.58
C GLN A 40 2.59 -9.29 19.45
N GLN A 41 3.01 -9.39 18.19
CA GLN A 41 2.08 -9.48 17.06
C GLN A 41 1.13 -10.68 17.11
N HIS A 42 1.52 -11.75 17.82
CA HIS A 42 0.72 -12.96 18.01
C HIS A 42 -0.49 -12.77 18.95
N LEU A 43 -0.52 -11.70 19.75
CA LEU A 43 -1.60 -11.43 20.69
C LEU A 43 -2.89 -11.06 19.94
N CYS A 44 -4.04 -11.57 20.38
CA CYS A 44 -5.33 -11.23 19.79
C CYS A 44 -5.79 -9.81 20.16
N ASP A 45 -6.59 -9.16 19.30
CA ASP A 45 -7.03 -7.77 19.51
C ASP A 45 -7.77 -7.58 20.84
N ALA A 46 -8.63 -8.54 21.20
CA ALA A 46 -9.41 -8.51 22.43
C ALA A 46 -8.54 -8.52 23.71
N ALA A 47 -7.33 -9.10 23.66
CA ALA A 47 -6.41 -9.08 24.79
C ALA A 47 -5.62 -7.78 24.92
N LEU A 48 -5.61 -6.95 23.86
CA LEU A 48 -4.89 -5.68 23.87
C LEU A 48 -5.77 -4.53 24.33
N VAL A 49 -7.05 -4.53 23.93
CA VAL A 49 -7.98 -3.44 24.31
C VAL A 49 -8.10 -3.36 25.83
N SER A 50 -8.01 -2.14 26.37
CA SER A 50 -8.01 -1.83 27.80
C SER A 50 -6.83 -2.39 28.60
N SER A 51 -5.80 -2.90 27.94
CA SER A 51 -4.58 -3.36 28.60
C SER A 51 -3.59 -2.20 28.80
N PRO A 52 -2.91 -2.13 29.95
CA PRO A 52 -1.84 -1.16 30.17
C PRO A 52 -0.63 -1.48 29.28
N CYS A 53 0.11 -0.45 28.88
CA CYS A 53 1.25 -0.59 27.99
C CYS A 53 2.37 0.41 28.32
N ILE A 54 3.58 0.06 27.92
CA ILE A 54 4.72 0.95 27.86
C ILE A 54 4.75 1.56 26.45
N VAL A 55 4.82 2.87 26.37
CA VAL A 55 4.73 3.66 25.13
C VAL A 55 6.09 4.29 24.88
N THR A 56 6.69 4.03 23.72
CA THR A 56 7.91 4.71 23.27
C THR A 56 7.58 5.69 22.15
N SER A 57 8.60 6.33 21.56
CA SER A 57 8.44 7.15 20.36
C SER A 57 8.01 6.34 19.14
N ASP A 58 8.44 5.09 19.02
CA ASP A 58 8.27 4.27 17.80
C ASP A 58 7.23 3.15 17.94
N PHE A 59 7.09 2.57 19.13
CA PHE A 59 6.26 1.39 19.36
C PHE A 59 5.61 1.38 20.75
N ALA A 60 4.79 0.38 21.00
CA ALA A 60 4.22 0.12 22.31
C ALA A 60 4.31 -1.36 22.68
N VAL A 61 4.56 -1.61 23.96
CA VAL A 61 4.63 -2.93 24.57
C VAL A 61 3.46 -3.09 25.54
N VAL A 62 2.55 -4.02 25.25
CA VAL A 62 1.35 -4.26 26.06
C VAL A 62 1.66 -5.21 27.21
N ARG A 63 1.29 -4.84 28.44
CA ARG A 63 1.39 -5.71 29.61
C ARG A 63 0.19 -6.65 29.59
N THR A 64 0.39 -7.87 29.09
CA THR A 64 -0.70 -8.83 28.90
C THR A 64 -0.74 -9.80 30.08
N GLY A 65 -1.85 -9.83 30.82
CA GLY A 65 -2.01 -10.71 31.98
C GLY A 65 -1.14 -10.30 33.18
N THR A 66 -0.75 -11.28 33.99
CA THR A 66 0.04 -11.08 35.22
C THR A 66 1.54 -11.31 35.02
N GLU A 67 1.96 -11.79 33.84
CA GLU A 67 3.37 -12.03 33.58
C GLU A 67 4.12 -10.72 33.35
N PRO A 68 5.28 -10.52 34.00
CA PRO A 68 6.07 -9.32 33.81
C PRO A 68 6.63 -9.26 32.40
N VAL A 69 6.71 -8.04 31.85
CA VAL A 69 7.43 -7.82 30.59
C VAL A 69 8.89 -8.24 30.77
N GLY A 70 9.41 -9.04 29.82
CA GLY A 70 10.78 -9.53 29.90
C GLY A 70 11.80 -8.38 29.96
N ALA A 71 12.85 -8.55 30.78
CA ALA A 71 13.84 -7.51 31.05
C ALA A 71 14.51 -6.94 29.78
N ALA A 72 14.66 -7.76 28.73
CA ALA A 72 15.18 -7.33 27.44
C ALA A 72 14.26 -6.29 26.75
N LEU A 73 12.93 -6.50 26.78
CA LEU A 73 11.98 -5.57 26.20
C LEU A 73 11.91 -4.26 26.99
N ILE A 74 12.07 -4.32 28.32
CA ILE A 74 12.14 -3.13 29.17
C ILE A 74 13.39 -2.31 28.82
N ALA A 75 14.56 -2.96 28.73
CA ALA A 75 15.79 -2.30 28.34
C ALA A 75 15.71 -1.66 26.94
N GLU A 76 15.00 -2.30 26.00
CA GLU A 76 14.73 -1.74 24.68
C GLU A 76 13.83 -0.50 24.75
N CYS A 77 12.78 -0.53 25.58
CA CYS A 77 11.93 0.64 25.80
C CYS A 77 12.70 1.81 26.42
N ASP A 78 13.59 1.53 27.38
CA ASP A 78 14.40 2.55 28.07
C ASP A 78 15.48 3.15 27.15
N ALA A 79 15.95 2.37 26.17
CA ALA A 79 16.89 2.82 25.16
C ALA A 79 16.25 3.66 24.04
N ALA A 80 14.91 3.69 23.94
CA ALA A 80 14.22 4.42 22.89
C ALA A 80 14.38 5.94 23.04
N GLU A 81 14.56 6.64 21.92
CA GLU A 81 14.69 8.09 21.91
C GLU A 81 13.43 8.78 22.44
N GLY A 82 13.58 9.77 23.32
CA GLY A 82 12.46 10.47 23.95
C GLY A 82 11.91 9.79 25.20
N GLY A 83 12.45 8.63 25.59
CA GLY A 83 12.06 7.89 26.78
C GLY A 83 10.77 7.08 26.61
N SER A 84 10.46 6.29 27.63
CA SER A 84 9.25 5.48 27.69
C SER A 84 8.25 6.06 28.70
N GLY A 85 6.96 5.92 28.41
CA GLY A 85 5.86 6.34 29.29
C GLY A 85 4.86 5.20 29.50
N GLU A 86 3.90 5.41 30.41
CA GLU A 86 2.78 4.49 30.59
C GLU A 86 1.54 5.01 29.85
N GLY A 87 0.72 4.07 29.39
CA GLY A 87 -0.55 4.36 28.74
C GLY A 87 -1.48 3.17 28.76
N MET A 88 -2.70 3.38 28.30
CA MET A 88 -3.73 2.34 28.17
C MET A 88 -4.19 2.25 26.72
N VAL A 89 -4.27 1.03 26.20
CA VAL A 89 -4.74 0.79 24.84
C VAL A 89 -6.26 1.03 24.76
N GLY A 90 -6.66 2.03 23.97
CA GLY A 90 -8.07 2.34 23.72
C GLY A 90 -8.66 1.55 22.56
N ALA A 91 -7.89 1.33 21.49
CA ALA A 91 -8.33 0.59 20.31
C ALA A 91 -7.16 -0.06 19.58
N VAL A 92 -7.45 -1.15 18.87
CA VAL A 92 -6.54 -1.76 17.90
C VAL A 92 -7.05 -1.44 16.51
N VAL A 93 -6.19 -0.90 15.66
CA VAL A 93 -6.49 -0.60 14.25
C VAL A 93 -5.46 -1.24 13.34
N TYR A 94 -5.87 -1.50 12.12
CA TYR A 94 -5.03 -2.00 11.05
C TYR A 94 -4.89 -0.89 10.01
N ALA A 95 -3.82 -0.12 10.17
CA ALA A 95 -3.48 1.03 9.35
C ALA A 95 -2.85 0.59 8.03
N ILE A 96 -3.48 0.99 6.93
CA ILE A 96 -3.01 0.73 5.58
C ILE A 96 -2.12 1.88 5.16
N HIS A 97 -0.89 1.55 4.77
CA HIS A 97 0.07 2.49 4.22
C HIS A 97 0.44 2.07 2.81
N GLY A 98 0.96 3.00 2.03
CA GLY A 98 1.60 2.74 0.75
C GLY A 98 2.45 3.93 0.35
N ASP A 99 3.00 3.88 -0.84
CA ASP A 99 3.74 4.97 -1.45
C ASP A 99 2.84 5.67 -2.48
N ASP A 100 2.87 7.00 -2.49
CA ASP A 100 2.17 7.80 -3.50
C ASP A 100 2.91 7.82 -4.85
N PHE A 101 2.41 8.60 -5.82
CA PHE A 101 3.01 8.70 -7.15
C PHE A 101 4.47 9.21 -7.13
N ASP A 102 4.84 10.02 -6.14
CA ASP A 102 6.21 10.54 -5.97
C ASP A 102 7.09 9.58 -5.15
N GLY A 103 6.56 8.40 -4.78
CA GLY A 103 7.23 7.42 -3.93
C GLY A 103 7.29 7.84 -2.46
N ARG A 104 6.43 8.77 -2.03
CA ARG A 104 6.39 9.21 -0.63
C ARG A 104 5.50 8.27 0.17
N PRO A 105 5.96 7.78 1.35
CA PRO A 105 5.12 7.00 2.23
C PRO A 105 3.92 7.81 2.71
N VAL A 106 2.73 7.23 2.59
CA VAL A 106 1.47 7.85 2.98
C VAL A 106 0.58 6.87 3.74
N HIS A 107 -0.19 7.41 4.67
CA HIS A 107 -1.30 6.70 5.30
C HIS A 107 -2.52 6.76 4.38
N ILE A 108 -3.13 5.61 4.11
CA ILE A 108 -4.25 5.46 3.16
C ILE A 108 -5.58 5.36 3.91
N GLY A 109 -5.60 4.63 5.03
CA GLY A 109 -6.78 4.50 5.86
C GLY A 109 -6.64 3.46 6.95
N ASP A 110 -7.58 3.47 7.89
CA ASP A 110 -7.66 2.54 9.00
C ASP A 110 -8.81 1.55 8.82
N THR A 111 -8.60 0.34 9.32
CA THR A 111 -9.64 -0.68 9.46
C THR A 111 -9.60 -1.30 10.86
N TYR A 112 -10.68 -1.95 11.27
CA TYR A 112 -10.83 -2.49 12.63
C TYR A 112 -10.64 -4.01 12.71
N SER A 113 -10.13 -4.64 11.64
CA SER A 113 -9.72 -6.05 11.63
C SER A 113 -8.65 -6.30 10.57
N ALA A 114 -7.81 -7.30 10.79
CA ALA A 114 -6.78 -7.69 9.82
C ALA A 114 -7.42 -8.15 8.50
N GLU A 115 -8.55 -8.82 8.56
CA GLU A 115 -9.30 -9.35 7.42
C GLU A 115 -9.82 -8.21 6.54
N ALA A 116 -10.44 -7.19 7.14
CA ALA A 116 -10.89 -6.01 6.42
C ALA A 116 -9.72 -5.24 5.79
N ALA A 117 -8.59 -5.11 6.50
CA ALA A 117 -7.39 -4.48 5.95
C ALA A 117 -6.87 -5.21 4.70
N ARG A 118 -6.78 -6.55 4.79
CA ARG A 118 -6.36 -7.40 3.66
C ARG A 118 -7.31 -7.29 2.48
N GLU A 119 -8.62 -7.25 2.72
CA GLU A 119 -9.61 -7.09 1.66
C GLU A 119 -9.48 -5.72 0.97
N VAL A 120 -9.26 -4.64 1.72
CA VAL A 120 -9.01 -3.31 1.14
C VAL A 120 -7.72 -3.33 0.31
N VAL A 121 -6.63 -3.89 0.83
CA VAL A 121 -5.37 -4.04 0.09
C VAL A 121 -5.59 -4.83 -1.20
N GLN A 122 -6.27 -5.97 -1.15
CA GLN A 122 -6.57 -6.78 -2.34
C GLN A 122 -7.36 -6.00 -3.40
N ARG A 123 -8.33 -5.18 -2.98
CA ARG A 123 -9.11 -4.31 -3.88
C ARG A 123 -8.25 -3.19 -4.47
N LEU A 124 -7.37 -2.58 -3.67
CA LEU A 124 -6.44 -1.54 -4.10
C LEU A 124 -5.31 -2.07 -5.00
N SER A 125 -4.92 -3.34 -4.84
CA SER A 125 -3.95 -4.01 -5.72
C SER A 125 -4.54 -4.38 -7.09
N PHE A 126 -5.86 -4.28 -7.27
CA PHE A 126 -6.57 -4.64 -8.51
C PHE A 126 -6.34 -6.10 -8.97
N GLU A 127 -5.90 -7.00 -8.08
CA GLU A 127 -5.60 -8.41 -8.38
C GLU A 127 -6.85 -9.24 -8.77
N THR A 128 -8.04 -8.74 -8.45
CA THR A 128 -9.32 -9.44 -8.69
C THR A 128 -9.78 -9.48 -10.17
N GLY A 129 -8.92 -9.02 -11.11
CA GLY A 129 -8.86 -9.62 -12.45
C GLY A 129 -9.83 -9.12 -13.53
N TYR A 130 -10.63 -8.08 -13.30
CA TYR A 130 -11.56 -7.54 -14.33
C TYR A 130 -11.25 -6.13 -14.81
N TYR A 131 -10.06 -5.60 -14.49
CA TYR A 131 -9.72 -4.22 -14.81
C TYR A 131 -8.78 -4.16 -16.02
N SER A 132 -9.36 -3.98 -17.19
CA SER A 132 -8.64 -3.58 -18.40
C SER A 132 -8.61 -2.06 -18.47
N ARG A 133 -7.41 -1.45 -18.51
CA ARG A 133 -7.28 0.02 -18.64
C ARG A 133 -6.83 0.39 -20.06
N CYS A 134 -7.38 1.51 -20.53
CA CYS A 134 -6.99 2.13 -21.78
C CYS A 134 -6.55 3.57 -21.50
N TRP A 135 -5.59 4.05 -22.28
CA TRP A 135 -5.10 5.42 -22.24
C TRP A 135 -5.51 6.12 -23.52
N GLU A 136 -5.89 7.39 -23.39
CA GLU A 136 -6.06 8.27 -24.52
C GLU A 136 -4.73 8.98 -24.79
N ILE A 137 -4.18 8.78 -25.99
CA ILE A 137 -2.94 9.40 -26.44
C ILE A 137 -3.27 10.46 -27.50
N SER A 138 -2.75 11.66 -27.29
CA SER A 138 -2.91 12.82 -28.17
C SER A 138 -1.56 13.38 -28.60
N SER A 139 -1.57 14.32 -29.56
CA SER A 139 -0.36 15.01 -30.04
C SER A 139 0.39 15.82 -28.96
N ALA A 140 -0.23 16.05 -27.79
CA ALA A 140 0.46 16.64 -26.64
C ALA A 140 1.42 15.66 -25.94
N HIS A 141 1.21 14.35 -26.13
CA HIS A 141 1.92 13.30 -25.41
C HIS A 141 3.10 12.71 -26.19
N ILE A 142 3.04 12.76 -27.52
CA ILE A 142 3.95 12.05 -28.41
C ILE A 142 4.26 12.86 -29.68
N SER A 143 5.33 12.49 -30.38
CA SER A 143 5.66 13.09 -31.67
C SER A 143 4.60 12.77 -32.74
N GLN A 144 4.55 13.58 -33.79
CA GLN A 144 3.67 13.34 -34.94
C GLN A 144 3.93 11.98 -35.60
N GLU A 145 5.19 11.58 -35.73
CA GLU A 145 5.60 10.29 -36.30
C GLU A 145 5.05 9.12 -35.47
N THR A 146 5.22 9.15 -34.15
CA THR A 146 4.66 8.14 -33.24
C THR A 146 3.13 8.13 -33.31
N GLY A 147 2.50 9.29 -33.43
CA GLY A 147 1.05 9.40 -33.60
C GLY A 147 0.57 8.72 -34.88
N GLN A 148 1.25 8.93 -36.01
CA GLN A 148 0.94 8.29 -37.27
C GLN A 148 1.14 6.77 -37.19
N TYR A 149 2.21 6.31 -36.54
CA TYR A 149 2.46 4.89 -36.32
C TYR A 149 1.34 4.22 -35.52
N LEU A 150 0.91 4.81 -34.40
CA LEU A 150 -0.20 4.29 -33.60
C LEU A 150 -1.53 4.32 -34.35
N ALA A 151 -1.79 5.37 -35.14
CA ALA A 151 -2.97 5.46 -35.99
C ALA A 151 -3.00 4.34 -37.04
N ASN A 152 -1.86 4.05 -37.68
CA ASN A 152 -1.74 2.94 -38.63
C ASN A 152 -1.95 1.59 -37.93
N LEU A 153 -1.39 1.39 -36.73
CA LEU A 153 -1.64 0.17 -35.94
C LEU A 153 -3.11 0.00 -35.55
N ALA A 154 -3.81 1.10 -35.25
CA ALA A 154 -5.23 1.06 -34.91
C ALA A 154 -6.13 0.67 -36.08
N ASP A 155 -5.68 0.88 -37.32
CA ASP A 155 -6.41 0.56 -38.54
C ASP A 155 -6.03 -0.81 -39.13
N LEU A 156 -4.97 -1.45 -38.62
CA LEU A 156 -4.44 -2.74 -39.08
C LEU A 156 -4.65 -3.85 -38.04
N ALA A 157 -4.54 -5.11 -38.45
CA ALA A 157 -4.44 -6.22 -37.50
C ALA A 157 -3.15 -6.07 -36.68
N THR A 158 -3.29 -5.90 -35.35
CA THR A 158 -2.15 -5.74 -34.44
C THR A 158 -1.27 -6.98 -34.50
N PRO A 159 0.05 -6.84 -34.78
CA PRO A 159 0.98 -7.96 -34.72
C PRO A 159 0.94 -8.68 -33.37
N GLU A 160 1.01 -10.01 -33.37
CA GLU A 160 0.87 -10.85 -32.17
C GLU A 160 1.92 -10.58 -31.09
N ALA A 161 3.04 -9.94 -31.45
CA ALA A 161 4.15 -9.66 -30.55
C ALA A 161 3.97 -8.41 -29.67
N PHE A 162 2.92 -7.60 -29.86
CA PHE A 162 2.71 -6.41 -29.02
C PHE A 162 1.91 -6.75 -27.76
N LEU A 163 2.40 -6.29 -26.61
CA LEU A 163 1.67 -6.31 -25.34
C LEU A 163 0.66 -5.15 -25.21
N PHE A 164 0.25 -4.54 -26.33
CA PHE A 164 -0.78 -3.50 -26.34
C PHE A 164 -1.58 -3.54 -27.64
N VAL A 165 -2.78 -2.95 -27.60
CA VAL A 165 -3.66 -2.74 -28.74
C VAL A 165 -3.90 -1.25 -28.92
N ALA A 166 -3.67 -0.72 -30.12
CA ALA A 166 -4.10 0.61 -30.51
C ALA A 166 -5.52 0.54 -31.13
N PHE A 167 -6.37 1.51 -30.84
CA PHE A 167 -7.72 1.57 -31.38
C PHE A 167 -8.21 3.01 -31.58
N ARG A 168 -9.15 3.21 -32.50
CA ARG A 168 -9.80 4.51 -32.73
C ARG A 168 -10.82 4.81 -31.64
N VAL A 169 -10.81 6.04 -31.12
CA VAL A 169 -11.86 6.54 -30.23
C VAL A 169 -12.93 7.24 -31.07
N PRO A 170 -14.20 6.79 -31.06
CA PRO A 170 -15.24 7.41 -31.88
C PRO A 170 -15.36 8.91 -31.63
N TYR A 171 -15.44 9.68 -32.71
CA TYR A 171 -15.58 11.14 -32.68
C TYR A 171 -14.44 11.90 -31.96
N SER A 172 -13.28 11.25 -31.76
CA SER A 172 -12.09 11.88 -31.18
C SER A 172 -10.89 11.72 -32.10
N PRO A 173 -10.03 12.76 -32.24
CA PRO A 173 -8.77 12.63 -32.97
C PRO A 173 -7.71 11.85 -32.19
N ALA A 174 -7.98 11.49 -30.92
CA ALA A 174 -7.05 10.75 -30.09
C ALA A 174 -7.04 9.24 -30.44
N ILE A 175 -5.93 8.60 -30.08
CA ILE A 175 -5.77 7.14 -30.20
C ILE A 175 -5.90 6.52 -28.82
N GLY A 176 -6.76 5.50 -28.72
CA GLY A 176 -6.84 4.64 -27.56
C GLY A 176 -5.71 3.62 -27.58
N VAL A 177 -5.03 3.43 -26.46
CA VAL A 177 -4.05 2.35 -26.26
C VAL A 177 -4.49 1.52 -25.09
N LYS A 178 -4.68 0.21 -25.29
CA LYS A 178 -4.97 -0.76 -24.24
C LYS A 178 -3.74 -1.61 -24.01
N LEU A 179 -3.19 -1.59 -22.80
CA LEU A 179 -2.15 -2.55 -22.42
C LEU A 179 -2.79 -3.92 -22.20
N ILE A 180 -2.07 -4.96 -22.63
CA ILE A 180 -2.38 -6.36 -22.40
C ILE A 180 -1.58 -6.80 -21.17
N SER A 181 -2.13 -7.74 -20.40
CA SER A 181 -1.43 -8.34 -19.27
C SER A 181 -0.98 -7.33 -18.22
N THR A 182 -1.94 -6.53 -17.76
CA THR A 182 -1.73 -5.56 -16.68
C THR A 182 -2.03 -6.18 -15.31
N PRO A 183 -1.35 -5.72 -14.24
CA PRO A 183 -0.36 -4.65 -14.20
C PRO A 183 1.01 -5.07 -14.76
N TRP A 184 1.72 -4.17 -15.45
CA TRP A 184 3.06 -4.44 -15.98
C TRP A 184 4.11 -4.44 -14.87
N THR A 185 4.18 -5.51 -14.08
CA THR A 185 5.32 -5.76 -13.18
C THR A 185 6.25 -6.78 -13.83
N ASP A 186 7.54 -6.77 -13.46
CA ASP A 186 8.51 -7.73 -14.02
C ASP A 186 8.03 -9.18 -13.86
N GLN A 187 7.47 -9.52 -12.69
CA GLN A 187 6.90 -10.84 -12.41
C GLN A 187 5.70 -11.15 -13.33
N HIS A 188 4.76 -10.22 -13.47
CA HIS A 188 3.52 -10.48 -14.22
C HIS A 188 3.77 -10.57 -15.74
N LEU A 189 4.74 -9.82 -16.25
CA LEU A 189 5.15 -9.91 -17.66
C LEU A 189 5.86 -11.24 -17.96
N GLN A 190 6.71 -11.74 -17.04
CA GLN A 190 7.33 -13.07 -17.17
C GLN A 190 6.28 -14.19 -17.23
N ASP A 191 5.24 -14.13 -16.39
CA ASP A 191 4.17 -15.14 -16.35
C ASP A 191 3.35 -15.21 -17.67
N VAL A 192 3.30 -14.10 -18.41
CA VAL A 192 2.51 -13.94 -19.64
C VAL A 192 3.31 -14.28 -20.89
N GLU A 193 4.59 -13.92 -20.93
CA GLU A 193 5.45 -14.15 -22.10
C GLU A 193 5.88 -15.61 -22.27
N GLY A 194 5.77 -16.46 -21.23
CA GLY A 194 6.05 -17.90 -21.37
C GLY A 194 7.46 -18.20 -21.89
N ILE A 195 8.45 -17.44 -21.41
CA ILE A 195 9.90 -17.70 -21.59
C ILE A 195 10.50 -18.09 -20.23
#